data_AF-F7UVE6-F1
#
_entry.id   AF-F7UVE6-F1
#
_cell.length_a   1.000
_cell.length_b   1.000
_cell.length_c   1.000
_cell.angle_alpha   90.00
_cell.angle_beta   90.00
_cell.angle_gamma   90.00
#
_symmetry.space_group_name_H-M   'P 1'
#
loop_
_entity.id
_entity.type
_entity.pdbx_description
1 polymer ?
#
loop_
_entity_poly.entity_id
_entity_poly.type
_entity_poly.pdbx_seq_one_letter_code
_entity_poly.pdbx_strand_id
1 'polypeptide(L)'
;MEIKMGGAAMQTDHEIKAPADSADGPDQGHNQWVEFCVDYKNFPYDQGVALGSMEDIHLECGKLYITNKDIELRESDLPRPLYSVHSSAGVLGACGRYCAAVGTQGTIILHEQGQLGFPDTLGRPVLTVTWQCLWRSYACNSITVNSIDEHYEVTSVTPVPTDGPLGRIVITLTYIP
;
A
#
# COMPACT_ATOMS: atom_id res chain seq x y z
N MET A 1 -41.36 23.53 -52.28
CA MET A 1 -41.29 23.79 -50.83
C MET A 1 -41.12 22.42 -50.18
N GLU A 2 -39.87 22.00 -50.00
CA GLU A 2 -39.54 20.64 -49.55
C GLU A 2 -39.18 20.66 -48.06
N ILE A 3 -39.83 19.80 -47.29
CA ILE A 3 -39.59 19.62 -45.85
C ILE A 3 -38.51 18.56 -45.69
N LYS A 4 -37.31 18.95 -45.28
CA LYS A 4 -36.25 18.03 -44.85
C LYS A 4 -36.50 17.60 -43.41
N MET A 5 -36.86 16.34 -43.21
CA MET A 5 -36.83 15.67 -41.91
C MET A 5 -35.39 15.22 -41.62
N GLY A 6 -34.68 15.99 -40.78
CA GLY A 6 -33.37 15.61 -40.25
C GLY A 6 -33.54 14.72 -39.02
N GLY A 7 -33.21 13.43 -39.15
CA GLY A 7 -33.08 12.53 -38.01
C GLY A 7 -31.79 12.84 -37.24
N ALA A 8 -31.93 13.29 -36.00
CA ALA A 8 -30.84 13.37 -35.05
C ALA A 8 -30.86 12.10 -34.18
N ALA A 9 -30.02 11.12 -34.53
CA ALA A 9 -29.61 10.10 -33.58
C ALA A 9 -28.51 10.74 -32.71
N MET A 10 -28.84 11.08 -31.47
CA MET A 10 -27.84 11.56 -30.51
C MET A 10 -27.14 10.34 -29.91
N GLN A 11 -25.91 10.14 -30.38
CA GLN A 11 -25.00 9.06 -30.07
C GLN A 11 -24.57 9.14 -28.59
N THR A 12 -24.97 8.15 -27.79
CA THR A 12 -24.42 7.91 -26.44
C THR A 12 -23.17 7.06 -26.58
N ASP A 13 -22.02 7.70 -26.80
CA ASP A 13 -20.71 7.07 -26.64
C ASP A 13 -19.78 8.08 -25.98
N HIS A 14 -19.84 8.16 -24.64
CA HIS A 14 -18.69 8.67 -23.88
C HIS A 14 -17.61 7.59 -23.91
N GLU A 15 -16.95 7.49 -25.06
CA GLU A 15 -15.71 6.76 -25.20
C GLU A 15 -14.69 7.42 -24.25
N ILE A 16 -14.41 6.77 -23.12
CA ILE A 16 -13.28 7.13 -22.27
C ILE A 16 -12.04 6.82 -23.10
N LYS A 17 -11.59 7.81 -23.87
CA LYS A 17 -10.30 7.71 -24.56
C LYS A 17 -9.23 7.59 -23.48
N ALA A 18 -8.63 6.41 -23.40
CA ALA A 18 -7.35 6.27 -22.74
C ALA A 18 -6.41 7.34 -23.33
N PRO A 19 -5.74 8.16 -22.50
CA PRO A 19 -4.82 9.15 -23.03
C PRO A 19 -3.76 8.41 -23.85
N ALA A 20 -3.58 8.91 -25.07
CA ALA A 20 -2.72 8.34 -26.08
C ALA A 20 -1.32 8.04 -25.56
N ASP A 21 -0.80 6.89 -25.96
CA ASP A 21 0.64 6.60 -25.96
C ASP A 21 1.39 7.71 -26.71
N SER A 22 2.19 8.48 -25.97
CA SER A 22 3.26 9.30 -26.53
C SER A 22 4.41 9.39 -25.51
N ALA A 23 5.40 8.53 -25.73
CA ALA A 23 6.85 8.61 -25.47
C ALA A 23 7.41 9.47 -24.31
N ASP A 24 8.35 8.85 -23.57
CA ASP A 24 9.42 9.48 -22.74
C ASP A 24 9.00 10.31 -21.50
N GLY A 25 8.10 9.76 -20.67
CA GLY A 25 7.88 10.25 -19.30
C GLY A 25 8.48 9.29 -18.25
N PRO A 26 8.98 9.78 -17.09
CA PRO A 26 9.43 8.89 -16.02
C PRO A 26 8.29 7.97 -15.61
N ASP A 27 8.63 6.71 -15.29
CA ASP A 27 7.75 5.65 -14.82
C ASP A 27 6.62 6.15 -13.89
N GLN A 28 5.46 6.44 -14.49
CA GLN A 28 4.34 7.06 -13.78
C GLN A 28 3.74 6.12 -12.73
N GLY A 29 3.98 4.80 -12.85
CA GLY A 29 3.54 3.82 -11.86
C GLY A 29 4.21 4.03 -10.51
N HIS A 30 5.47 4.47 -10.49
CA HIS A 30 6.25 4.65 -9.25
C HIS A 30 5.99 5.96 -8.51
N ASN A 31 5.28 6.89 -9.14
CA ASN A 31 5.00 8.21 -8.60
C ASN A 31 3.94 8.19 -7.48
N GLN A 32 3.08 7.16 -7.44
CA GLN A 32 2.18 6.89 -6.30
C GLN A 32 2.70 5.69 -5.55
N TRP A 33 3.04 5.91 -4.29
CA TRP A 33 3.70 4.90 -3.47
C TRP A 33 3.48 5.14 -1.98
N VAL A 34 3.65 4.06 -1.23
CA VAL A 34 3.68 4.03 0.22
C VAL A 34 4.81 3.11 0.69
N GLU A 35 5.45 3.48 1.79
CA GLU A 35 6.39 2.63 2.54
C GLU A 35 5.85 2.44 3.95
N PHE A 36 5.90 1.22 4.47
CA PHE A 36 5.38 0.89 5.79
C PHE A 36 6.52 0.69 6.79
N CYS A 37 6.50 1.44 7.87
CA CYS A 37 7.44 1.33 8.99
C CYS A 37 6.68 1.26 10.31
N VAL A 38 7.27 0.60 11.32
CA VAL A 38 6.65 0.48 12.65
C VAL A 38 7.59 1.02 13.73
N ASP A 39 7.12 1.97 14.52
CA ASP A 39 7.78 2.39 15.76
C ASP A 39 7.21 1.59 16.93
N TYR A 40 8.01 0.65 17.45
CA TYR A 40 7.63 -0.26 18.52
C TYR A 40 7.75 0.41 19.90
N LYS A 41 6.67 0.37 20.70
CA LYS A 41 6.64 0.88 22.09
C LYS A 41 6.26 -0.23 23.07
N ASN A 42 7.02 -0.36 24.16
CA ASN A 42 6.81 -1.37 25.21
C ASN A 42 6.84 -2.84 24.74
N PHE A 43 7.37 -3.10 23.55
CA PHE A 43 7.56 -4.47 23.07
C PHE A 43 8.62 -5.18 23.93
N PRO A 44 8.40 -6.47 24.29
CA PRO A 44 9.45 -7.32 24.80
C PRO A 44 10.68 -7.30 23.88
N TYR A 45 11.87 -7.44 24.47
CA TYR A 45 13.12 -7.46 23.70
C TYR A 45 13.02 -8.48 22.57
N ASP A 46 13.41 -8.05 21.36
CA ASP A 46 13.41 -8.83 20.13
C ASP A 46 12.04 -9.23 19.55
N GLN A 47 10.91 -8.63 19.97
CA GLN A 47 9.64 -8.86 19.29
C GLN A 47 9.31 -7.75 18.27
N GLY A 48 8.46 -8.10 17.30
CA GLY A 48 7.98 -7.15 16.30
C GLY A 48 6.75 -7.65 15.56
N VAL A 49 6.50 -7.09 14.38
CA VAL A 49 5.47 -7.59 13.47
C VAL A 49 6.05 -7.88 12.09
N ALA A 50 5.49 -8.88 11.44
CA ALA A 50 5.90 -9.32 10.11
C ALA A 50 4.70 -9.56 9.21
N LEU A 51 4.87 -9.33 7.91
CA LEU A 51 3.97 -9.85 6.89
C LEU A 51 4.26 -11.35 6.70
N GLY A 52 3.26 -12.19 6.92
CA GLY A 52 3.47 -13.63 7.06
C GLY A 52 3.53 -14.39 5.75
N SER A 53 2.50 -14.20 4.92
CA SER A 53 2.26 -14.98 3.72
C SER A 53 1.62 -14.14 2.61
N MET A 54 1.52 -14.71 1.41
CA MET A 54 0.79 -14.07 0.31
C MET A 54 -0.73 -14.04 0.56
N GLU A 55 -1.26 -14.88 1.45
CA GLU A 55 -2.69 -14.89 1.83
C GLU A 55 -3.06 -13.68 2.70
N ASP A 56 -2.07 -13.08 3.38
CA ASP A 56 -2.23 -11.88 4.20
C ASP A 56 -2.29 -10.59 3.37
N ILE A 57 -2.27 -10.71 2.04
CA ILE A 57 -2.15 -9.59 1.10
C ILE A 57 -3.38 -9.56 0.19
N HIS A 58 -4.09 -8.44 0.19
CA HIS A 58 -5.15 -8.16 -0.77
C HIS A 58 -4.86 -6.86 -1.52
N LEU A 59 -4.51 -6.94 -2.80
CA LEU A 59 -4.28 -5.77 -3.66
C LEU A 59 -5.45 -5.60 -4.63
N GLU A 60 -6.06 -4.43 -4.61
CA GLU A 60 -7.02 -4.02 -5.64
C GLU A 60 -6.28 -3.46 -6.86
N CYS A 61 -5.20 -2.71 -6.63
CA CYS A 61 -4.30 -2.26 -7.67
C CYS A 61 -2.86 -2.01 -7.16
N GLY A 62 -1.92 -1.96 -8.10
CA GLY A 62 -0.49 -1.80 -7.79
C GLY A 62 0.22 -3.13 -7.49
N LYS A 63 1.36 -3.04 -6.83
CA LYS A 63 2.21 -4.16 -6.40
C LYS A 63 2.88 -3.83 -5.07
N LEU A 64 3.23 -4.87 -4.30
CA LEU A 64 4.16 -4.74 -3.17
C LEU A 64 5.60 -4.90 -3.65
N TYR A 65 6.53 -4.26 -2.95
CA TYR A 65 7.96 -4.35 -3.23
C TYR A 65 8.76 -4.30 -1.92
N ILE A 66 10.03 -4.74 -2.01
CA ILE A 66 10.98 -4.65 -0.93
C ILE A 66 12.19 -3.85 -1.40
N THR A 67 12.49 -2.73 -0.72
CA THR A 67 13.65 -1.83 -0.99
C THR A 67 13.62 -1.14 -2.35
N ASN A 68 13.33 -1.86 -3.42
CA ASN A 68 13.34 -1.38 -4.80
C ASN A 68 11.95 -1.60 -5.43
N LYS A 69 11.33 -0.50 -5.88
CA LYS A 69 10.02 -0.50 -6.57
C LYS A 69 10.00 -1.35 -7.84
N ASP A 70 11.15 -1.61 -8.47
CA ASP A 70 11.25 -2.46 -9.66
C ASP A 70 11.07 -3.95 -9.34
N ILE A 71 11.35 -4.36 -8.10
CA ILE A 71 11.35 -5.76 -7.68
C ILE A 71 10.08 -6.04 -6.89
N GLU A 72 9.12 -6.70 -7.53
CA GLU A 72 7.89 -7.13 -6.88
C GLU A 72 8.17 -8.17 -5.80
N LEU A 73 7.46 -8.04 -4.66
CA LEU A 73 7.47 -8.98 -3.55
C LEU A 73 7.11 -10.39 -4.05
N ARG A 74 7.85 -11.40 -3.59
CA ARG A 74 7.61 -12.81 -3.89
C ARG A 74 7.39 -13.59 -2.59
N GLU A 75 6.81 -14.78 -2.73
CA GLU A 75 6.62 -15.69 -1.60
C GLU A 75 7.95 -16.06 -0.91
N SER A 76 9.05 -16.16 -1.66
CA SER A 76 10.38 -16.40 -1.10
C SER A 76 10.94 -15.25 -0.25
N ASP A 77 10.31 -14.07 -0.30
CA ASP A 77 10.70 -12.91 0.51
C ASP A 77 9.97 -12.86 1.85
N LEU A 78 9.06 -13.82 2.08
CA LEU A 78 8.25 -13.96 3.28
C LEU A 78 8.75 -15.13 4.15
N PRO A 79 8.55 -15.07 5.48
CA PRO A 79 7.92 -13.95 6.20
C PRO A 79 8.83 -12.72 6.29
N ARG A 80 8.22 -11.53 6.21
CA ARG A 80 8.93 -10.26 6.11
C ARG A 80 8.71 -9.37 7.33
N PRO A 81 9.73 -9.14 8.17
CA PRO A 81 9.65 -8.18 9.26
C PRO A 81 9.38 -6.76 8.75
N LEU A 82 8.50 -6.03 9.44
CA LEU A 82 8.43 -4.59 9.28
C LEU A 82 9.42 -3.95 10.23
N TYR A 83 10.38 -3.24 9.66
CA TYR A 83 11.43 -2.64 10.45
C TYR A 83 11.05 -1.27 10.99
N SER A 84 11.74 -0.89 12.07
CA SER A 84 11.69 0.47 12.60
C SER A 84 12.20 1.49 11.59
N VAL A 85 11.71 2.72 11.71
CA VAL A 85 12.11 3.89 10.90
C VAL A 85 13.61 4.15 10.88
N HIS A 86 14.34 3.63 11.87
CA HIS A 86 15.79 3.76 11.99
C HIS A 86 16.57 2.60 11.35
N SER A 87 15.89 1.58 10.85
CA SER A 87 16.51 0.44 10.20
C SER A 87 16.82 0.73 8.74
N SER A 88 18.01 0.34 8.30
CA SER A 88 18.39 0.28 6.88
C SER A 88 17.95 -1.03 6.20
N ALA A 89 17.36 -1.97 6.94
CA ALA A 89 16.91 -3.24 6.41
C ALA A 89 15.63 -3.07 5.57
N GLY A 90 15.61 -3.74 4.41
CA GLY A 90 14.72 -3.44 3.29
C GLY A 90 13.27 -3.18 3.67
N VAL A 91 12.81 -1.98 3.32
CA VAL A 91 11.48 -1.46 3.63
C VAL A 91 10.44 -2.13 2.73
N LEU A 92 9.35 -2.60 3.34
CA LEU A 92 8.16 -3.04 2.61
C LEU A 92 7.40 -1.81 2.12
N GLY A 93 7.06 -1.78 0.84
CA GLY A 93 6.25 -0.72 0.28
C GLY A 93 5.27 -1.22 -0.76
N ALA A 94 4.37 -0.33 -1.17
CA ALA A 94 3.47 -0.54 -2.30
C ALA A 94 3.61 0.61 -3.31
N CYS A 95 3.48 0.31 -4.59
CA CYS A 95 3.47 1.32 -5.65
C CYS A 95 2.58 0.87 -6.81
N GLY A 96 2.33 1.79 -7.75
CA GLY A 96 1.68 1.43 -9.01
C GLY A 96 2.52 0.44 -9.82
N ARG A 97 1.83 -0.35 -10.67
CA ARG A 97 2.51 -1.23 -11.63
C ARG A 97 3.04 -0.40 -12.80
N TYR A 98 4.19 -0.81 -13.32
CA TYR A 98 4.77 -0.26 -14.54
C TYR A 98 3.72 -0.26 -15.66
N CYS A 99 3.59 0.87 -16.39
CA CYS A 99 2.58 1.11 -17.42
C CYS A 99 1.10 1.13 -16.99
N ALA A 100 0.80 1.04 -15.69
CA ALA A 100 -0.56 1.23 -15.16
C ALA A 100 -0.61 2.50 -14.29
N ALA A 101 -1.04 3.62 -14.89
CA ALA A 101 -1.20 4.90 -14.19
C ALA A 101 -2.47 4.91 -13.31
N VAL A 102 -2.56 3.97 -12.36
CA VAL A 102 -3.69 3.81 -11.43
C VAL A 102 -3.28 4.13 -10.00
N GLY A 103 -2.02 3.89 -9.63
CA GLY A 103 -1.54 4.00 -8.25
C GLY A 103 -1.58 2.66 -7.51
N THR A 104 -1.75 2.69 -6.19
CA THR A 104 -1.80 1.49 -5.35
C THR A 104 -2.92 1.55 -4.31
N GLN A 105 -3.59 0.41 -4.12
CA GLN A 105 -4.63 0.25 -3.13
C GLN A 105 -4.65 -1.21 -2.68
N GLY A 106 -4.79 -1.41 -1.37
CA GLY A 106 -4.87 -2.75 -0.82
C GLY A 106 -4.93 -2.78 0.69
N THR A 107 -4.85 -4.00 1.20
CA THR A 107 -4.80 -4.35 2.62
C THR A 107 -3.70 -5.37 2.84
N ILE A 108 -2.96 -5.23 3.95
CA ILE A 108 -2.06 -6.25 4.48
C ILE A 108 -2.43 -6.57 5.93
N ILE A 109 -2.25 -7.83 6.31
CA ILE A 109 -2.34 -8.31 7.69
C ILE A 109 -0.93 -8.58 8.21
N LEU A 110 -0.64 -8.09 9.40
CA LEU A 110 0.65 -8.26 10.06
C LEU A 110 0.48 -9.15 11.28
N HIS A 111 1.44 -10.05 11.47
CA HIS A 111 1.46 -11.03 12.54
C HIS A 111 2.52 -10.69 13.55
N GLU A 112 2.32 -11.14 14.79
CA GLU A 112 3.36 -11.12 15.81
C GLU A 112 4.58 -11.90 15.31
N GLN A 113 5.76 -11.33 15.52
CA GLN A 113 7.04 -11.97 15.23
C GLN A 113 7.72 -12.30 16.55
N GLY A 114 7.96 -13.59 16.80
CA GLY A 114 8.56 -14.06 18.06
C GLY A 114 9.99 -13.58 18.28
N GLN A 115 10.79 -13.46 17.21
CA GLN A 115 12.13 -12.90 17.28
C GLN A 115 12.48 -12.05 16.04
N LEU A 116 12.87 -10.80 16.23
CA LEU A 116 13.32 -9.88 15.19
C LEU A 116 14.50 -10.48 14.44
N GLY A 117 14.40 -10.52 13.11
CA GLY A 117 15.40 -11.13 12.23
C GLY A 117 15.27 -12.66 12.05
N PHE A 118 14.42 -13.34 12.83
CA PHE A 118 14.12 -14.77 12.69
C PHE A 118 12.60 -14.96 12.57
N PRO A 119 12.01 -14.68 11.40
CA PRO A 119 10.57 -14.61 11.23
C PRO A 119 9.89 -15.99 11.10
N ASP A 120 10.64 -17.09 11.23
CA ASP A 120 10.15 -18.47 11.06
C ASP A 120 9.10 -18.88 12.11
N THR A 121 8.93 -18.10 13.17
CA THR A 121 7.87 -18.24 14.17
C THR A 121 6.94 -17.02 14.14
N LEU A 122 5.95 -17.08 13.24
CA LEU A 122 4.83 -16.15 13.25
C LEU A 122 3.81 -16.55 14.31
N GLY A 123 3.34 -15.56 15.05
CA GLY A 123 2.24 -15.68 15.98
C GLY A 123 0.91 -15.28 15.36
N ARG A 124 0.02 -14.81 16.23
CA ARG A 124 -1.33 -14.36 15.86
C ARG A 124 -1.31 -13.11 14.97
N PRO A 125 -2.38 -12.86 14.19
CA PRO A 125 -2.60 -11.57 13.55
C PRO A 125 -2.68 -10.44 14.59
N VAL A 126 -2.01 -9.33 14.33
CA VAL A 126 -1.89 -8.18 15.24
C VAL A 126 -2.47 -6.91 14.63
N LEU A 127 -2.18 -6.65 13.35
CA LEU A 127 -2.55 -5.40 12.68
C LEU A 127 -3.15 -5.64 11.31
N THR A 128 -4.12 -4.80 10.94
CA THR A 128 -4.57 -4.64 9.56
C THR A 128 -4.21 -3.23 9.08
N VAL A 129 -3.52 -3.14 7.94
CA VAL A 129 -3.18 -1.88 7.28
C VAL A 129 -3.87 -1.83 5.92
N THR A 130 -4.81 -0.89 5.76
CA THR A 130 -5.51 -0.63 4.50
C THR A 130 -5.10 0.74 3.97
N TRP A 131 -4.78 0.83 2.68
CA TRP A 131 -4.35 2.09 2.06
C TRP A 131 -5.00 2.32 0.69
N GLN A 132 -5.10 3.59 0.32
CA GLN A 132 -5.49 4.05 -1.00
C GLN A 132 -4.59 5.21 -1.42
N CYS A 133 -3.90 5.07 -2.55
CA CYS A 133 -2.97 6.05 -3.11
C CYS A 133 -3.07 6.01 -4.64
N LEU A 134 -4.09 6.68 -5.19
CA LEU A 134 -4.50 6.55 -6.58
C LEU A 134 -4.04 7.73 -7.46
N TRP A 135 -3.81 7.43 -8.74
CA TRP A 135 -3.49 8.41 -9.77
C TRP A 135 -4.77 9.08 -10.31
N ARG A 136 -5.31 10.08 -9.60
CA ARG A 136 -6.29 11.08 -10.12
C ARG A 136 -6.72 12.08 -9.03
N SER A 137 -6.97 13.32 -9.43
CA SER A 137 -7.25 14.52 -8.61
C SER A 137 -8.51 14.49 -7.72
N TYR A 138 -9.20 13.35 -7.59
CA TYR A 138 -10.46 13.26 -6.84
C TYR A 138 -10.47 12.15 -5.78
N ALA A 139 -9.51 11.22 -5.81
CA ALA A 139 -9.37 10.22 -4.77
C ALA A 139 -8.36 10.74 -3.75
N CYS A 140 -8.83 11.14 -2.57
CA CYS A 140 -7.93 11.49 -1.48
C CYS A 140 -7.10 10.26 -1.12
N ASN A 141 -5.80 10.47 -0.86
CA ASN A 141 -4.99 9.48 -0.19
C ASN A 141 -5.66 9.12 1.13
N SER A 142 -5.66 7.84 1.48
CA SER A 142 -6.14 7.39 2.77
C SER A 142 -5.31 6.22 3.27
N ILE A 143 -5.20 6.14 4.59
CA ILE A 143 -4.66 4.99 5.27
C ILE A 143 -5.49 4.74 6.52
N THR A 144 -5.78 3.49 6.80
CA THR A 144 -6.44 3.04 8.01
C THR A 144 -5.64 1.91 8.59
N VAL A 145 -5.32 2.01 9.88
CA VAL A 145 -4.54 1.02 10.60
C VAL A 145 -5.32 0.64 11.84
N ASN A 146 -5.67 -0.64 11.95
CA ASN A 146 -6.43 -1.16 13.07
C ASN A 146 -5.60 -2.24 13.77
N SER A 147 -5.48 -2.15 15.09
CA SER A 147 -5.11 -3.31 15.88
C SER A 147 -6.30 -4.28 15.90
N ILE A 148 -6.00 -5.56 15.72
CA ILE A 148 -6.99 -6.65 15.78
C ILE A 148 -6.76 -7.56 16.99
N ASP A 149 -5.69 -7.32 17.74
CA ASP A 149 -5.35 -8.05 18.96
C ASP A 149 -5.34 -7.11 20.18
N GLU A 150 -5.91 -7.57 21.29
CA GLU A 150 -6.12 -6.76 22.50
C GLU A 150 -4.83 -6.37 23.23
N HIS A 151 -3.73 -7.06 22.97
CA HIS A 151 -2.42 -6.74 23.56
C HIS A 151 -1.65 -5.71 22.74
N TYR A 152 -2.26 -5.15 21.69
CA TYR A 152 -1.61 -4.15 20.86
C TYR A 152 -2.54 -2.97 20.60
N GLU A 153 -1.96 -1.77 20.62
CA GLU A 153 -2.66 -0.53 20.34
C GLU A 153 -1.89 0.30 19.32
N VAL A 154 -2.60 0.75 18.29
CA VAL A 154 -2.09 1.73 17.34
C VAL A 154 -2.25 3.12 17.96
N THR A 155 -1.16 3.69 18.44
CA THR A 155 -1.20 4.97 19.17
C THR A 155 -0.99 6.18 18.27
N SER A 156 -0.31 6.01 17.13
CA SER A 156 -0.27 7.04 16.08
C SER A 156 0.04 6.45 14.72
N VAL A 157 -0.36 7.19 13.68
CA VAL A 157 -0.02 6.92 12.29
C VAL A 157 0.43 8.25 11.67
N THR A 158 1.45 8.23 10.81
CA THR A 158 1.88 9.42 10.08
C THR A 158 0.70 10.11 9.39
N PRO A 159 0.55 11.45 9.54
CA PRO A 159 -0.51 12.19 8.86
C PRO A 159 -0.45 11.99 7.35
N VAL A 160 -1.61 11.72 6.75
CA VAL A 160 -1.74 11.49 5.31
C VAL A 160 -1.61 12.81 4.54
N PRO A 161 -0.73 12.89 3.53
CA PRO A 161 -0.62 14.08 2.70
C PRO A 161 -1.87 14.26 1.82
N THR A 162 -2.27 15.51 1.60
CA THR A 162 -3.42 15.86 0.75
C THR A 162 -3.15 15.64 -0.74
N ASP A 163 -1.89 15.79 -1.16
CA ASP A 163 -1.44 15.68 -2.55
C ASP A 163 -0.15 14.86 -2.65
N GLY A 164 0.08 14.27 -3.83
CA GLY A 164 1.27 13.44 -4.09
C GLY A 164 1.14 12.01 -3.53
N PRO A 165 2.26 11.28 -3.40
CA PRO A 165 2.24 9.94 -2.82
C PRO A 165 1.93 9.98 -1.32
N LEU A 166 1.42 8.87 -0.78
CA LEU A 166 1.33 8.66 0.69
C LEU A 166 2.70 8.82 1.36
N GLY A 167 3.75 8.35 0.68
CA GLY A 167 5.11 8.42 1.19
C GLY A 167 5.38 7.39 2.27
N ARG A 168 6.29 7.72 3.18
CA ARG A 168 6.63 6.83 4.30
C ARG A 168 5.61 7.00 5.43
N ILE A 169 4.93 5.91 5.76
CA ILE A 169 4.00 5.81 6.87
C ILE A 169 4.69 5.12 8.04
N VAL A 170 4.75 5.83 9.15
CA VAL A 170 5.20 5.31 10.44
C VAL A 170 3.97 5.01 11.29
N ILE A 171 3.85 3.75 11.69
CA ILE A 171 2.81 3.26 12.59
C ILE A 171 3.46 3.11 13.97
N THR A 172 3.00 3.87 14.96
CA THR A 172 3.43 3.65 16.36
C THR A 172 2.54 2.57 16.97
N LEU A 173 3.15 1.41 17.22
CA LEU A 173 2.48 0.25 17.79
C LEU A 173 2.96 0.05 19.23
N THR A 174 2.02 0.04 20.16
CA THR A 174 2.30 -0.16 21.59
C THR A 174 1.83 -1.53 22.03
N TYR A 175 2.70 -2.30 22.69
CA TYR A 175 2.32 -3.54 23.35
C TYR A 175 1.72 -3.25 24.73
N ILE A 176 0.58 -3.88 25.02
CA ILE A 176 -0.17 -3.79 26.27
C ILE A 176 -0.15 -5.19 26.92
N PRO A 177 0.56 -5.37 28.04
CA PRO A 177 0.70 -6.66 28.69
C PRO A 177 -0.58 -7.17 29.33
#